data_AF-A0A8T2VAZ5-F1
#
_entry.id   AF-A0A8T2VAZ5-F1
#
_cell.length_a   1.000
_cell.length_b   1.000
_cell.length_c   1.000
_cell.angle_alpha   90.00
_cell.angle_beta   90.00
_cell.angle_gamma   90.00
#
_symmetry.space_group_name_H-M   'P 1'
#
loop_
_entity.id
_entity.type
_entity.pdbx_description
1 polymer ?
#
loop_
_entity_poly.entity_id
_entity_poly.type
_entity_poly.pdbx_seq_one_letter_code
_entity_poly.pdbx_strand_id
1 'polypeptide(L)'
;MLENKFLPQKCLRTRIPDIVYNELKRLVEFIYSGQLTPEALKDHSKSLIVAADKYDVPQLLEICEAYLVETLNTENVLGILELSARLSSPAVLESAALHVVLKNWKSIIFSNEYEEFALKNPLLALEVSRSVPEFYYARAHISS
;
A
#
# COMPACT_ATOMS: atom_id res chain seq x y z
N MET A 1 -45.23 29.07 19.62
CA MET A 1 -45.17 27.70 19.08
C MET A 1 -44.49 27.78 17.73
N LEU A 2 -43.18 27.51 17.66
CA LEU A 2 -42.44 27.45 16.40
C LEU A 2 -42.44 25.99 15.95
N GLU A 3 -43.23 25.69 14.93
CA GLU A 3 -43.18 24.40 14.23
C GLU A 3 -41.80 24.25 13.57
N ASN A 4 -40.91 23.53 14.24
CA ASN A 4 -39.70 23.02 13.62
C ASN A 4 -40.11 21.96 12.60
N LYS A 5 -40.20 22.35 11.34
CA LYS A 5 -40.21 21.44 10.20
C LYS A 5 -38.86 20.74 10.13
N PHE A 6 -38.69 19.69 10.95
CA PHE A 6 -37.71 18.64 10.70
C PHE A 6 -38.11 17.98 9.38
N LEU A 7 -37.62 18.54 8.26
CA LEU A 7 -37.49 17.79 7.03
C LEU A 7 -36.64 16.56 7.39
N PRO A 8 -37.08 15.32 7.08
CA PRO A 8 -36.24 14.16 7.31
C PRO A 8 -34.95 14.40 6.56
N GLN A 9 -33.84 14.55 7.30
CA GLN A 9 -32.52 14.60 6.70
C GLN A 9 -32.44 13.38 5.79
N LYS A 10 -32.27 13.62 4.50
CA LYS A 10 -32.19 12.57 3.49
C LYS A 10 -31.05 11.65 3.92
N CYS A 11 -31.39 10.48 4.47
CA CYS A 11 -30.39 9.51 4.90
C CYS A 11 -29.60 9.09 3.66
N LEU A 12 -28.38 9.59 3.53
CA LEU A 12 -27.47 9.19 2.46
C LEU A 12 -26.95 7.79 2.81
N ARG A 13 -27.71 6.77 2.41
CA ARG A 13 -27.30 5.38 2.57
C ARG A 13 -26.36 5.02 1.42
N THR A 14 -25.06 5.12 1.67
CA THR A 14 -24.04 4.63 0.74
C THR A 14 -23.77 3.15 1.02
N ARG A 15 -23.81 2.33 -0.02
CA ARG A 15 -23.35 0.93 0.06
C ARG A 15 -21.88 0.91 -0.32
N ILE A 16 -21.08 0.26 0.51
CA ILE A 16 -19.66 0.06 0.27
C ILE A 16 -19.41 -1.44 0.13
N PRO A 17 -19.47 -2.00 -1.09
CA PRO A 17 -19.33 -3.44 -1.31
C PRO A 17 -17.87 -3.92 -1.25
N ASP A 18 -16.89 -3.02 -1.43
CA ASP A 18 -15.51 -3.41 -1.73
C ASP A 18 -14.57 -3.40 -0.52
N ILE A 19 -15.11 -3.32 0.70
CA ILE A 19 -14.31 -3.27 1.93
C ILE A 19 -14.90 -4.24 2.96
N VAL A 20 -14.05 -4.93 3.72
CA VAL A 20 -14.52 -5.79 4.81
C VAL A 20 -14.97 -4.91 5.97
N TYR A 21 -16.00 -5.34 6.69
CA TYR A 21 -16.59 -4.60 7.80
C TYR A 21 -15.55 -4.11 8.82
N ASN A 22 -14.55 -4.93 9.15
CA ASN A 22 -13.50 -4.56 10.11
C ASN A 22 -12.63 -3.42 9.60
N GLU A 23 -12.27 -3.43 8.32
CA GLU A 23 -11.41 -2.40 7.71
C GLU A 23 -12.17 -1.08 7.58
N LEU A 24 -13.46 -1.15 7.19
CA LEU A 24 -14.34 0.02 7.20
C LEU A 24 -14.51 0.59 8.60
N LYS A 25 -14.68 -0.28 9.61
CA LYS A 25 -14.78 0.15 10.99
C LYS A 25 -13.53 0.90 11.42
N ARG A 26 -12.33 0.40 11.10
CA ARG A 26 -11.05 1.07 11.40
C ARG A 26 -10.89 2.40 10.66
N LEU A 27 -11.28 2.45 9.38
CA LEU A 27 -11.29 3.69 8.61
C LEU A 27 -12.21 4.74 9.25
N VAL A 28 -13.43 4.35 9.62
CA VAL A 28 -14.40 5.24 10.28
C VAL A 28 -13.89 5.66 11.65
N GLU A 29 -13.36 4.74 12.46
CA GLU A 29 -12.73 5.06 13.74
C GLU A 29 -11.62 6.10 13.57
N PHE A 30 -10.76 5.95 12.56
CA PHE A 30 -9.72 6.93 12.24
C PHE A 30 -10.30 8.30 11.84
N ILE A 31 -11.33 8.34 10.98
CA ILE A 31 -11.97 9.59 10.57
C ILE A 31 -12.58 10.34 11.77
N TYR A 32 -13.15 9.61 12.73
CA TYR A 32 -13.78 10.22 13.90
C TYR A 32 -12.82 10.55 15.05
N SER A 33 -11.77 9.76 15.25
CA SER A 33 -10.84 9.90 16.39
C SER A 33 -9.50 10.52 16.02
N GLY A 34 -9.14 10.52 14.74
CA GLY A 34 -7.81 10.88 14.24
C GLY A 34 -6.69 9.92 14.67
N GLN A 35 -7.03 8.77 15.28
CA GLN A 35 -6.06 7.85 15.86
C GLN A 35 -6.30 6.44 15.34
N LEU A 36 -5.20 5.72 15.12
CA LEU A 36 -5.22 4.30 14.78
C LEU A 36 -4.28 3.57 15.75
N THR A 37 -4.73 2.46 16.32
CA THR A 37 -3.87 1.68 17.21
C THR A 37 -2.80 0.94 16.40
N PRO A 38 -1.58 0.80 16.92
CA PRO A 38 -0.49 0.12 16.21
C PRO A 38 -0.80 -1.35 15.89
N GLU A 39 -1.62 -2.02 16.70
CA GLU A 39 -2.08 -3.39 16.43
C GLU A 39 -2.99 -3.43 15.20
N ALA A 40 -3.91 -2.47 15.08
CA ALA A 40 -4.80 -2.39 13.91
C ALA A 40 -4.01 -2.09 12.64
N LEU A 41 -2.96 -1.28 12.74
CA LEU A 41 -2.06 -0.99 11.62
C LEU A 41 -1.26 -2.22 11.21
N LYS A 42 -0.76 -3.01 12.18
CA LYS A 42 -0.04 -4.26 11.89
C LYS A 42 -0.92 -5.26 11.16
N ASP A 43 -2.14 -5.49 11.64
CA ASP A 43 -3.01 -6.53 11.12
C ASP A 43 -3.73 -6.12 9.82
N HIS A 44 -3.97 -4.83 9.63
CA HIS A 44 -4.80 -4.32 8.52
C HIS A 44 -4.12 -3.29 7.61
N SER A 45 -2.84 -2.98 7.77
CA SER A 45 -2.09 -1.98 6.96
C SER A 45 -2.35 -2.11 5.45
N LYS A 46 -2.27 -3.33 4.92
CA LYS A 46 -2.45 -3.63 3.49
C LYS A 46 -3.86 -3.30 2.97
N SER A 47 -4.89 -3.55 3.77
CA SER A 47 -6.27 -3.22 3.41
C SER A 47 -6.57 -1.74 3.65
N LEU A 48 -6.02 -1.18 4.73
CA LEU A 48 -6.21 0.21 5.12
C LEU A 48 -5.60 1.18 4.13
N ILE A 49 -4.40 0.89 3.58
CA ILE A 49 -3.78 1.75 2.57
C ILE A 49 -4.63 1.81 1.29
N VAL A 50 -5.19 0.68 0.84
CA VAL A 50 -6.09 0.63 -0.32
C VAL A 50 -7.39 1.38 -0.04
N ALA A 51 -7.93 1.27 1.18
CA ALA A 51 -9.08 2.04 1.59
C ALA A 51 -8.77 3.55 1.66
N ALA A 52 -7.62 3.92 2.22
CA ALA A 52 -7.19 5.32 2.33
C ALA A 52 -7.02 5.97 0.95
N ASP A 53 -6.42 5.27 -0.01
CA ASP A 53 -6.31 5.71 -1.40
C ASP A 53 -7.69 5.86 -2.06
N LYS A 54 -8.57 4.87 -1.86
CA LYS A 54 -9.91 4.87 -2.46
C LYS A 54 -10.85 5.95 -1.91
N TYR A 55 -10.77 6.24 -0.62
CA TYR A 55 -11.61 7.24 0.06
C TYR A 55 -10.94 8.60 0.18
N ASP A 56 -9.76 8.78 -0.43
CA ASP A 56 -8.99 10.02 -0.41
C ASP A 56 -8.75 10.54 1.02
N VAL A 57 -8.20 9.66 1.87
CA VAL A 57 -7.84 9.97 3.26
C VAL A 57 -6.30 10.03 3.36
N PRO A 58 -5.66 11.15 2.96
CA PRO A 58 -4.21 11.24 2.80
C PRO A 58 -3.45 11.00 4.12
N GLN A 59 -3.97 11.45 5.25
CA GLN A 59 -3.34 11.25 6.55
C GLN A 59 -3.22 9.77 6.93
N LEU A 60 -4.24 8.97 6.60
CA LEU A 60 -4.21 7.52 6.82
C LEU A 60 -3.27 6.84 5.84
N LEU A 61 -3.25 7.32 4.59
CA LEU A 61 -2.34 6.83 3.55
C LEU A 61 -0.89 7.00 3.99
N GLU A 62 -0.49 8.21 4.42
CA GLU A 62 0.87 8.51 4.88
C GLU A 62 1.29 7.64 6.08
N ILE A 63 0.39 7.44 7.06
CA ILE A 63 0.66 6.58 8.22
C ILE A 63 0.86 5.13 7.78
N CYS A 64 0.00 4.61 6.90
CA CYS A 64 0.11 3.26 6.38
C CYS A 64 1.36 3.07 5.51
N GLU A 65 1.70 4.04 4.66
CA GLU A 65 2.91 4.03 3.84
C GLU A 65 4.16 4.00 4.72
N ALA A 66 4.27 4.90 5.70
CA ALA A 66 5.41 4.94 6.61
C ALA A 66 5.61 3.60 7.33
N TYR A 67 4.52 3.01 7.83
CA TYR A 67 4.57 1.71 8.50
C TYR A 67 4.97 0.56 7.56
N LEU A 68 4.45 0.54 6.33
CA LEU A 68 4.81 -0.49 5.35
C LEU A 68 6.27 -0.36 4.90
N VAL A 69 6.79 0.87 4.79
CA VAL A 69 8.20 1.12 4.51
C VAL A 69 9.10 0.66 5.67
N GLU A 70 8.71 0.94 6.92
CA GLU A 70 9.46 0.51 8.11
C GLU A 70 9.50 -1.02 8.30
N THR A 71 8.42 -1.70 7.92
CA THR A 71 8.29 -3.15 8.04
C THR A 71 8.78 -3.92 6.81
N LEU A 72 9.27 -3.21 5.79
CA LEU A 72 9.67 -3.79 4.52
C LEU A 72 10.90 -4.69 4.66
N ASN A 73 10.80 -5.92 4.15
CA ASN A 73 11.83 -6.95 4.22
C ASN A 73 11.83 -7.82 2.95
N THR A 74 12.83 -8.68 2.78
CA THR A 74 12.97 -9.50 1.56
C THR A 74 11.84 -10.51 1.37
N GLU A 75 11.14 -10.92 2.43
CA GLU A 75 10.04 -11.88 2.38
C GLU A 75 8.71 -11.22 1.98
N ASN A 76 8.49 -9.98 2.42
CA ASN A 76 7.24 -9.25 2.20
C ASN A 76 7.29 -8.28 1.02
N VAL A 77 8.48 -7.95 0.51
CA VAL A 77 8.66 -6.92 -0.52
C VAL A 77 7.89 -7.19 -1.79
N LEU A 78 7.79 -8.45 -2.24
CA LEU A 78 7.02 -8.81 -3.44
C LEU A 78 5.52 -8.53 -3.25
N GLY A 79 4.99 -8.82 -2.07
CA GLY A 79 3.61 -8.53 -1.73
C GLY A 79 3.36 -7.02 -1.58
N ILE A 80 4.32 -6.26 -1.05
CA ILE A 80 4.22 -4.80 -0.96
C ILE A 80 4.29 -4.16 -2.35
N LEU A 81 5.14 -4.65 -3.24
CA LEU A 81 5.25 -4.17 -4.62
C LEU A 81 3.97 -4.45 -5.41
N GLU A 82 3.35 -5.62 -5.22
CA GLU A 82 2.04 -5.91 -5.81
C GLU A 82 0.95 -4.95 -5.27
N LEU A 83 1.02 -4.60 -3.99
CA LEU A 83 0.09 -3.64 -3.39
C LEU A 83 0.31 -2.24 -3.91
N SER A 84 1.55 -1.79 -4.04
CA SER A 84 1.88 -0.45 -4.54
C SER A 84 1.35 -0.26 -5.96
N ALA A 85 1.49 -1.27 -6.82
CA ALA A 85 0.95 -1.23 -8.19
C ALA A 85 -0.60 -1.08 -8.27
N ARG A 86 -1.32 -1.28 -7.18
CA ARG A 86 -2.78 -1.12 -7.09
C ARG A 86 -3.21 0.25 -6.56
N LEU A 87 -2.29 1.05 -6.04
CA LEU A 87 -2.58 2.37 -5.48
C LEU A 87 -2.50 3.44 -6.57
N SER A 88 -3.23 4.54 -6.38
CA SER A 88 -3.25 5.66 -7.33
C SER A 88 -1.95 6.49 -7.27
N SER A 89 -1.31 6.57 -6.09
CA SER A 89 -0.05 7.29 -5.88
C SER A 89 0.98 6.48 -5.07
N PRO A 90 1.60 5.44 -5.64
CA PRO A 90 2.50 4.55 -4.91
C PRO A 90 3.96 5.03 -4.78
N ALA A 91 4.28 6.26 -5.19
CA ALA A 91 5.65 6.68 -5.44
C ALA A 91 6.64 6.39 -4.29
N VAL A 92 6.23 6.57 -3.04
CA VAL A 92 7.08 6.32 -1.86
C VAL A 92 7.24 4.82 -1.62
N LEU A 93 6.13 4.09 -1.58
CA LEU A 93 6.11 2.67 -1.27
C LEU A 93 6.80 1.83 -2.36
N GLU A 94 6.56 2.16 -3.62
CA GLU A 94 7.15 1.52 -4.78
C GLU A 94 8.66 1.74 -4.84
N SER A 95 9.11 2.98 -4.65
CA SER A 95 10.53 3.33 -4.54
C SER A 95 11.24 2.53 -3.44
N ALA A 96 10.64 2.48 -2.23
CA ALA A 96 11.18 1.75 -1.10
C ALA A 96 11.23 0.23 -1.36
N ALA A 97 10.16 -0.33 -1.94
CA ALA A 97 10.09 -1.74 -2.30
C ALA A 97 11.17 -2.09 -3.35
N LEU A 98 11.23 -1.33 -4.45
CA LEU A 98 12.24 -1.51 -5.49
C LEU A 98 13.65 -1.38 -4.94
N HIS A 99 13.91 -0.44 -4.03
CA HIS A 99 15.22 -0.30 -3.41
C HIS A 99 15.66 -1.57 -2.66
N VAL A 100 14.75 -2.18 -1.89
CA VAL A 100 15.06 -3.43 -1.16
C VAL A 100 15.20 -4.62 -2.11
N VAL A 101 14.39 -4.67 -3.17
CA VAL A 101 14.55 -5.67 -4.25
C VAL A 101 15.92 -5.54 -4.90
N LEU A 102 16.30 -4.34 -5.33
CA LEU A 102 17.58 -4.07 -5.99
C LEU A 102 18.77 -4.31 -5.06
N LYS A 103 18.62 -4.09 -3.75
CA LYS A 103 19.67 -4.40 -2.77
C LYS A 103 19.89 -5.91 -2.60
N ASN A 104 18.84 -6.71 -2.70
CA ASN A 104 18.85 -8.17 -2.49
C ASN A 104 18.49 -8.95 -3.77
N TRP A 105 18.72 -8.37 -4.94
CA TRP A 105 18.12 -8.84 -6.20
C TRP A 105 18.52 -10.28 -6.53
N LYS A 106 19.75 -10.70 -6.20
CA LYS A 106 20.21 -12.07 -6.44
C LYS A 106 19.41 -13.08 -5.63
N SER A 107 19.14 -12.81 -4.36
CA SER A 107 18.37 -13.76 -3.55
C SER A 107 16.90 -13.75 -3.94
N ILE A 108 16.36 -12.61 -4.38
CA ILE A 108 14.94 -12.46 -4.73
C ILE A 108 14.64 -13.03 -6.11
N ILE A 109 15.35 -12.62 -7.16
CA ILE A 109 15.03 -13.02 -8.55
C ILE A 109 15.21 -14.53 -8.77
N PHE A 110 16.13 -15.17 -8.05
CA PHE A 110 16.36 -16.61 -8.13
C PHE A 110 15.55 -17.43 -7.12
N SER A 111 14.61 -16.80 -6.40
CA SER A 111 13.75 -17.50 -5.44
C SER A 111 12.47 -18.03 -6.09
N ASN A 112 11.89 -19.09 -5.53
CA ASN A 112 10.61 -19.64 -6.01
C ASN A 112 9.47 -18.61 -5.84
N GLU A 113 9.52 -17.78 -4.81
CA GLU A 113 8.52 -16.76 -4.53
C GLU A 113 8.48 -15.71 -5.66
N TYR A 114 9.64 -15.38 -6.24
CA TYR A 114 9.69 -14.50 -7.40
C TYR A 114 9.16 -15.16 -8.67
N GLU A 115 9.36 -16.46 -8.86
CA GLU A 115 8.78 -17.21 -9.97
C GLU A 115 7.25 -17.19 -9.90
N GLU A 116 6.67 -17.46 -8.73
CA GLU A 116 5.22 -17.36 -8.51
C GLU A 116 4.71 -15.93 -8.73
N PHE A 117 5.44 -14.93 -8.23
CA PHE A 117 5.13 -13.52 -8.45
C PHE A 117 5.14 -13.16 -9.95
N ALA A 118 6.14 -13.63 -10.70
CA ALA A 118 6.28 -13.37 -12.13
C ALA A 118 5.16 -14.02 -12.95
N LEU A 119 4.69 -15.20 -12.54
CA LEU A 119 3.53 -15.85 -13.17
C LEU A 119 2.23 -15.07 -12.93
N LYS A 120 2.06 -14.52 -11.72
CA LYS A 120 0.86 -13.76 -11.36
C LYS A 120 0.85 -12.35 -11.96
N ASN A 121 2.00 -11.67 -11.97
CA ASN A 121 2.14 -10.27 -12.37
C ASN A 121 3.35 -10.09 -13.32
N PRO A 122 3.26 -10.55 -14.58
CA PRO A 122 4.38 -10.56 -15.51
C PRO A 122 4.91 -9.15 -15.86
N LEU A 123 4.04 -8.13 -15.83
CA LEU A 123 4.45 -6.75 -16.11
C LEU A 123 5.31 -6.17 -14.97
N LEU A 124 4.94 -6.41 -13.72
CA LEU A 124 5.72 -5.95 -12.56
C LEU A 124 7.06 -6.71 -12.47
N ALA A 125 7.07 -8.00 -12.76
CA ALA A 125 8.32 -8.76 -12.83
C ALA A 125 9.25 -8.24 -13.93
N LEU A 126 8.70 -7.86 -15.09
CA LEU A 126 9.48 -7.26 -16.17
C LEU A 126 10.10 -5.91 -15.76
N GLU A 127 9.37 -5.09 -15.01
CA GLU A 127 9.86 -3.82 -14.48
C GLU A 127 11.00 -4.02 -13.48
N VAL A 128 10.85 -4.97 -12.55
CA VAL A 128 11.92 -5.37 -11.62
C VAL A 128 13.15 -5.87 -12.38
N SER A 129 12.97 -6.74 -13.37
CA SER A 129 14.07 -7.26 -14.18
C SER A 129 14.79 -6.18 -14.99
N ARG A 130 14.09 -5.13 -15.43
CA ARG A 130 14.69 -3.99 -16.17
C ARG A 130 15.45 -3.02 -15.26
N SER A 131 14.99 -2.83 -14.04
CA SER A 131 15.61 -1.92 -13.07
C SER A 131 16.92 -2.47 -12.46
N VAL A 132 17.13 -3.79 -12.50
CA VAL A 132 18.37 -4.44 -11.99
C VAL A 132 19.63 -4.01 -12.75
N PRO A 133 19.69 -4.09 -14.10
CA PRO A 133 20.80 -3.53 -14.87
C PRO A 133 21.04 -2.05 -14.58
N GLU A 134 19.99 -1.23 -14.54
CA GLU A 134 20.09 0.22 -14.30
C GLU A 134 20.75 0.53 -12.95
N PHE A 135 20.37 -0.18 -11.90
CA PHE A 135 20.98 -0.07 -10.58
C PHE A 135 22.47 -0.45 -10.58
N TYR A 136 22.84 -1.49 -11.33
CA TYR A 136 24.23 -1.93 -11.45
C TYR A 136 25.10 -0.88 -12.15
N TYR A 137 24.62 -0.31 -13.26
CA TYR A 137 25.35 0.73 -14.01
C TYR A 137 25.45 2.04 -13.22
N ALA A 138 24.40 2.44 -12.49
CA ALA A 138 24.43 3.63 -11.65
C ALA A 138 25.51 3.54 -10.54
N ARG A 139 25.72 2.35 -9.95
CA ARG A 139 26.78 2.14 -8.95
C ARG A 139 28.18 2.11 -9.53
N ALA A 140 28.36 1.61 -10.76
CA ALA A 140 29.66 1.55 -11.41
C ALA A 140 30.25 2.93 -11.74
N HIS A 141 29.40 3.94 -12.00
CA HIS A 141 29.83 5.31 -12.30
C HIS A 141 30.19 6.16 -11.05
N ILE A 142 29.86 5.72 -9.84
CA ILE A 142 30.17 6.45 -8.59
C ILE A 142 31.55 6.05 -8.03
N SER A 143 32.15 4.97 -8.54
CA SER A 143 33.45 4.44 -8.09
C SER A 143 34.63 4.72 -9.03
N SER A 144 34.48 5.62 -10.01
CA SER A 144 35.55 6.10 -10.90
C SER A 144 35.82 7.58 -10.70
#